data_AF-A0A952GJ09-F1
#
_entry.id   AF-A0A952GJ09-F1
#
_cell.length_a   1.000
_cell.length_b   1.000
_cell.length_c   1.000
_cell.angle_alpha   90.00
_cell.angle_beta   90.00
_cell.angle_gamma   90.00
#
_symmetry.space_group_name_H-M   'P 1'
#
loop_
_entity.id
_entity.type
_entity.pdbx_description
1 polymer ?
#
loop_
_entity_poly.entity_id
_entity_poly.type
_entity_poly.pdbx_seq_one_letter_code
_entity_poly.pdbx_strand_id
1 'polypeptide(L)'
;MADRLLSIFPTTILQRRLEGMEEANRQLETLVNQIAAGEPNSTSGTTTEGGFQTKEDLFQRDNLGIATLKPHIFSAVQDYANLLIRQELSRPPQKVDFVLWGWAVIYKAGHTQGLHVH
;
A
#
# COMPACT_ATOMS: atom_id res chain seq x y z
N MET A 1 -31.76 11.05 33.28
CA MET A 1 -30.68 10.22 32.70
C MET A 1 -29.83 11.13 31.84
N ALA A 2 -28.51 11.01 31.89
CA ALA A 2 -27.64 11.75 30.97
C ALA A 2 -27.52 10.96 29.67
N ASP A 3 -27.63 11.66 28.54
CA ASP A 3 -27.40 11.08 27.22
C ASP A 3 -25.96 10.58 27.10
N ARG A 4 -25.76 9.51 26.35
CA ARG A 4 -24.44 8.92 26.10
C ARG A 4 -24.21 8.78 24.60
N LEU A 5 -23.10 9.34 24.13
CA LEU A 5 -22.62 9.11 22.77
C LEU A 5 -21.93 7.75 22.69
N LEU A 6 -22.31 6.96 21.68
CA LEU A 6 -21.70 5.66 21.37
C LEU A 6 -21.09 5.73 19.97
N SER A 7 -19.85 5.26 19.81
CA SER A 7 -19.24 5.04 18.50
C SER A 7 -19.60 3.63 18.05
N ILE A 8 -20.33 3.51 16.95
CA ILE A 8 -20.77 2.23 16.40
C ILE A 8 -20.23 2.14 14.97
N PHE A 9 -19.52 1.04 14.67
CA PHE A 9 -18.90 0.75 13.37
C PHE A 9 -17.86 1.79 12.89
N PRO A 10 -16.87 2.18 13.72
CA PRO A 10 -15.81 3.07 13.27
C PRO A 10 -14.93 2.39 12.20
N THR A 11 -14.63 3.11 11.12
CA THR A 11 -13.60 2.68 10.18
C THR A 11 -12.23 2.94 10.79
N THR A 12 -11.49 1.88 11.07
CA THR A 12 -10.13 1.99 11.61
C THR A 12 -9.14 2.36 10.50
N ILE A 13 -8.25 3.32 10.78
CA ILE A 13 -7.15 3.72 9.89
C ILE A 13 -5.83 3.33 10.55
N LEU A 14 -4.99 2.61 9.82
CA LEU A 14 -3.64 2.28 10.26
C LEU A 14 -2.65 3.33 9.74
N GLN A 15 -1.81 3.84 10.63
CA GLN A 15 -0.65 4.64 10.27
C GLN A 15 0.59 4.03 10.93
N ARG A 16 1.62 3.76 10.13
CA ARG A 16 2.93 3.28 10.60
C ARG A 16 4.01 4.12 9.95
N ARG A 17 4.97 4.57 10.75
CA ARG A 17 6.19 5.22 10.27
C ARG A 17 7.33 4.19 10.25
N LEU A 18 8.07 4.14 9.15
CA LEU A 18 9.27 3.34 9.01
C LEU A 18 10.48 4.29 9.05
N GLU A 19 11.34 4.13 10.05
CA GLU A 19 12.58 4.90 10.16
C GLU A 19 13.73 4.16 9.44
N GLY A 20 14.79 4.88 9.07
CA GLY A 20 15.99 4.26 8.48
C GLY A 20 15.81 3.76 7.04
N MET A 21 14.78 4.25 6.34
CA MET A 21 14.42 3.83 4.98
C MET A 21 15.05 4.70 3.89
N GLU A 22 16.00 5.59 4.22
CA GLU A 22 16.53 6.57 3.27
C GLU A 22 17.20 5.90 2.06
N GLU A 23 18.01 4.87 2.28
CA GLU A 23 18.66 4.13 1.19
C GLU A 23 17.65 3.32 0.38
N ALA A 24 16.72 2.62 1.04
CA ALA A 24 15.66 1.90 0.36
C ALA A 24 14.81 2.85 -0.52
N ASN A 25 14.49 4.05 -0.02
CA ASN A 25 13.77 5.07 -0.77
C ASN A 25 14.55 5.53 -2.01
N ARG A 26 15.86 5.77 -1.90
CA ARG A 26 16.70 6.09 -3.07
C ARG A 26 16.69 4.99 -4.12
N GLN A 27 16.77 3.74 -3.68
CA GLN A 27 16.75 2.56 -4.56
C GLN A 27 15.40 2.40 -5.25
N LEU A 28 14.29 2.61 -4.52
CA LEU A 28 12.93 2.56 -5.05
C LEU A 28 12.67 3.69 -6.05
N GLU A 29 13.08 4.92 -5.72
CA GLU A 29 12.97 6.07 -6.64
C GLU A 29 13.73 5.80 -7.95
N THR A 30 14.97 5.31 -7.85
CA THR A 30 15.80 4.96 -9.01
C THR A 30 15.12 3.87 -9.85
N LEU A 31 14.62 2.80 -9.21
CA LEU A 31 13.90 1.72 -9.89
C LEU A 31 12.67 2.25 -10.65
N VAL A 32 11.84 3.05 -9.99
CA VAL A 32 10.58 3.53 -10.57
C VAL A 32 10.85 4.48 -11.75
N ASN A 33 11.88 5.33 -11.65
CA ASN A 33 12.30 6.18 -12.77
C ASN A 33 12.86 5.37 -13.95
N GLN A 34 13.61 4.30 -13.68
CA GLN A 34 14.10 3.39 -14.73
C GLN A 34 12.94 2.68 -15.44
N ILE A 35 11.95 2.19 -14.69
CA ILE A 35 10.74 1.59 -15.26
C ILE A 35 9.99 2.61 -16.12
N ALA A 36 9.82 3.84 -15.64
CA ALA A 36 9.13 4.90 -16.39
C ALA A 36 9.84 5.30 -17.69
N ALA A 37 11.17 5.17 -17.74
CA ALA A 37 11.95 5.43 -18.95
C ALA A 37 11.92 4.27 -19.96
N GLY A 38 11.71 3.04 -19.50
CA GLY A 38 11.84 1.83 -20.32
C GLY A 38 10.55 1.09 -20.64
N GLU A 39 9.47 1.31 -19.87
CA GLU A 39 8.22 0.55 -19.98
C GLU A 39 7.02 1.43 -20.35
N PRO A 40 6.01 0.88 -21.04
CA PRO A 40 4.76 1.59 -21.31
C PRO A 40 4.04 1.97 -20.02
N ASN A 41 3.41 3.14 -20.04
CA ASN A 41 2.57 3.61 -18.95
C ASN A 41 1.32 2.74 -18.79
N SER A 42 1.12 2.14 -17.62
CA SER A 42 0.03 1.19 -17.35
C SER A 42 -1.22 1.88 -16.79
N THR A 43 -1.70 2.93 -17.45
CA THR A 43 -2.83 3.76 -16.98
C THR A 43 -4.21 3.30 -17.46
N SER A 44 -4.28 2.38 -18.43
CA SER A 44 -5.56 1.89 -18.93
C SER A 44 -6.35 1.18 -17.83
N GLY A 45 -7.60 1.61 -17.60
CA GLY A 45 -8.45 1.05 -16.54
C GLY A 45 -8.10 1.50 -15.13
N THR A 46 -7.17 2.44 -14.98
CA THR A 46 -6.78 3.01 -13.68
C THR A 46 -7.43 4.38 -13.48
N THR A 47 -7.41 4.88 -12.24
CA THR A 47 -7.86 6.25 -11.90
C THR A 47 -6.76 7.30 -12.02
N THR A 48 -5.58 6.91 -12.52
CA THR A 48 -4.42 7.79 -12.65
C THR A 48 -4.65 8.78 -13.79
N GLU A 49 -4.80 10.07 -13.44
CA GLU A 49 -5.00 11.17 -14.36
C GLU A 49 -3.67 11.93 -14.56
N GLY A 50 -3.07 11.77 -15.74
CA GLY A 50 -1.69 12.20 -15.99
C GLY A 50 -0.67 11.26 -15.32
N GLY A 51 0.61 11.65 -15.31
CA GLY A 51 1.66 10.87 -14.64
C GLY A 51 1.99 9.52 -15.26
N PHE A 52 2.66 8.67 -14.48
CA PHE A 52 3.10 7.34 -14.88
C PHE A 52 2.75 6.31 -13.82
N GLN A 53 2.25 5.15 -14.23
CA GLN A 53 1.97 4.00 -13.37
C GLN A 53 2.65 2.74 -13.92
N THR A 54 3.31 1.98 -13.05
CA THR A 54 3.85 0.66 -13.40
C THR A 54 2.75 -0.38 -13.52
N LYS A 55 3.08 -1.55 -14.07
CA LYS A 55 2.25 -2.75 -13.90
C LYS A 55 2.17 -3.17 -12.42
N GLU A 56 1.26 -4.09 -12.11
CA GLU A 56 0.99 -4.62 -10.76
C GLU A 56 2.04 -5.62 -10.25
N ASP A 57 3.15 -5.76 -10.98
CA ASP A 57 4.25 -6.69 -10.70
C ASP A 57 5.41 -6.04 -9.94
N LEU A 58 5.25 -4.83 -9.38
CA LEU A 58 6.36 -4.09 -8.75
C LEU A 58 7.05 -4.90 -7.65
N PHE A 59 6.29 -5.58 -6.80
CA PHE A 59 6.83 -6.40 -5.71
C PHE A 59 7.47 -7.71 -6.18
N GLN A 60 7.40 -8.02 -7.47
CA GLN A 60 8.07 -9.17 -8.09
C GLN A 60 9.41 -8.78 -8.72
N ARG A 61 9.72 -7.48 -8.83
CA ARG A 61 10.98 -6.98 -9.38
C ARG A 61 12.13 -7.28 -8.44
N ASP A 62 13.27 -7.68 -9.01
CA ASP A 62 14.51 -7.90 -8.27
C ASP A 62 15.20 -6.55 -7.99
N ASN A 63 15.03 -6.05 -6.77
CA ASN A 63 15.59 -4.79 -6.33
C ASN A 63 15.77 -4.79 -4.80
N LEU A 64 16.89 -4.29 -4.31
CA LEU A 64 17.21 -4.25 -2.87
C LEU A 64 16.23 -3.40 -2.05
N GLY A 65 15.72 -2.31 -2.62
CA GLY A 65 14.72 -1.46 -1.98
C GLY A 65 13.38 -2.19 -1.83
N ILE A 66 12.97 -2.95 -2.86
CA ILE A 66 11.79 -3.83 -2.79
C ILE A 66 11.99 -4.93 -1.75
N ALA A 67 13.15 -5.60 -1.76
CA ALA A 67 13.48 -6.65 -0.79
C ALA A 67 13.46 -6.11 0.66
N THR A 68 13.88 -4.86 0.87
CA THR A 68 13.85 -4.19 2.17
C THR A 68 12.43 -3.78 2.57
N LEU A 69 11.63 -3.26 1.63
CA LEU A 69 10.26 -2.77 1.90
C LEU A 69 9.26 -3.90 2.19
N LYS A 70 9.33 -5.02 1.45
CA LYS A 70 8.33 -6.10 1.51
C LYS A 70 8.08 -6.65 2.94
N PRO A 71 9.11 -6.98 3.75
CA PRO A 71 8.90 -7.44 5.12
C PRO A 71 8.14 -6.45 6.00
N HIS A 72 8.38 -5.15 5.85
CA HIS A 72 7.69 -4.12 6.62
C HIS A 72 6.20 -4.05 6.29
N ILE A 73 5.84 -4.15 5.00
CA ILE A 73 4.44 -4.19 4.56
C ILE A 73 3.76 -5.45 5.10
N PHE A 74 4.40 -6.61 4.96
CA PHE A 74 3.86 -7.88 5.46
C PHE A 74 3.59 -7.85 6.96
N SER A 75 4.57 -7.39 7.76
CA SER A 75 4.38 -7.22 9.20
C SER A 75 3.22 -6.26 9.50
N ALA A 76 3.15 -5.12 8.81
CA ALA A 76 2.08 -4.14 9.05
C ALA A 76 0.69 -4.71 8.78
N VAL A 77 0.51 -5.40 7.66
CA VAL A 77 -0.76 -6.04 7.29
C VAL A 77 -1.12 -7.15 8.28
N GLN A 78 -0.15 -7.99 8.65
CA GLN A 78 -0.39 -9.09 9.57
C GLN A 78 -0.73 -8.62 10.98
N ASP A 79 0.01 -7.65 11.52
CA ASP A 79 -0.26 -7.06 12.83
C ASP A 79 -1.65 -6.43 12.88
N TYR A 80 -2.01 -5.70 11.81
CA TYR A 80 -3.28 -5.01 11.71
C TYR A 80 -4.47 -5.96 11.58
N ALA A 81 -4.37 -6.92 10.66
CA ALA A 81 -5.43 -7.92 10.50
C ALA A 81 -5.63 -8.71 11.79
N ASN A 82 -4.55 -9.07 12.50
CA ASN A 82 -4.64 -9.71 13.80
C ASN A 82 -5.36 -8.85 14.84
N LEU A 83 -5.10 -7.54 14.86
CA LEU A 83 -5.79 -6.61 15.75
C LEU A 83 -7.29 -6.56 15.44
N LEU A 84 -7.66 -6.34 14.17
CA LEU A 84 -9.05 -6.31 13.73
C LEU A 84 -9.78 -7.61 14.03
N ILE A 85 -9.17 -8.75 13.70
CA ILE A 85 -9.76 -10.08 13.94
C ILE A 85 -10.05 -10.28 15.43
N ARG A 86 -9.13 -9.87 16.31
CA ARG A 86 -9.31 -10.00 17.77
C ARG A 86 -10.39 -9.06 18.31
N GLN A 87 -10.54 -7.87 17.73
CA GLN A 87 -11.47 -6.86 18.23
C GLN A 87 -12.89 -7.06 17.68
N GLU A 88 -13.02 -7.45 16.42
CA GLU A 88 -14.28 -7.36 15.68
C GLU A 88 -14.91 -8.73 15.38
N LEU A 89 -14.15 -9.83 15.44
CA LEU A 89 -14.67 -11.16 15.10
C LEU A 89 -14.92 -12.01 16.34
N SER A 90 -16.19 -12.37 16.55
CA SER A 90 -16.59 -13.36 17.56
C SER A 90 -16.15 -14.80 17.21
N ARG A 91 -15.79 -15.04 15.94
CA ARG A 91 -15.29 -16.32 15.44
C ARG A 91 -14.10 -16.06 14.50
N PRO A 92 -12.87 -15.98 15.03
CA PRO A 92 -11.70 -15.69 14.23
C PRO A 92 -11.37 -16.86 13.27
N PRO A 93 -10.84 -16.58 12.07
CA PRO A 93 -10.34 -17.63 11.18
C PRO A 93 -9.13 -18.33 11.79
N GLN A 94 -8.92 -19.61 11.46
CA GLN A 94 -7.78 -20.39 11.96
C GLN A 94 -6.45 -19.96 11.33
N LYS A 95 -6.50 -19.43 10.11
CA LYS A 95 -5.33 -18.97 9.35
C LYS A 95 -5.74 -17.80 8.46
N VAL A 96 -4.84 -16.83 8.33
CA VAL A 96 -4.96 -15.73 7.37
C VAL A 96 -3.64 -15.62 6.62
N ASP A 97 -3.72 -15.80 5.30
CA ASP A 97 -2.58 -15.68 4.40
C ASP A 97 -2.73 -14.39 3.59
N PHE A 98 -1.62 -13.68 3.37
CA PHE A 98 -1.58 -12.46 2.58
C PHE A 98 -0.75 -12.66 1.32
N VAL A 99 -1.26 -12.14 0.20
CA VAL A 99 -0.53 -12.05 -1.06
C VAL A 99 -0.27 -10.58 -1.33
N LEU A 100 0.99 -10.24 -1.55
CA LEU A 100 1.39 -8.86 -1.84
C LEU A 100 1.59 -8.69 -3.35
N TRP A 101 0.83 -7.77 -3.92
CA TRP A 101 0.96 -7.25 -5.28
C TRP A 101 0.80 -5.73 -5.23
N GLY A 102 1.24 -5.02 -6.27
CA GLY A 102 1.21 -3.56 -6.24
C GLY A 102 1.95 -2.91 -7.38
N TRP A 103 1.74 -1.61 -7.51
CA TRP A 103 2.31 -0.76 -8.54
C TRP A 103 2.91 0.50 -7.92
N ALA A 104 3.78 1.17 -8.66
CA ALA A 104 4.27 2.50 -8.32
C ALA A 104 3.61 3.53 -9.23
N VAL A 105 3.48 4.76 -8.71
CA VAL A 105 2.98 5.90 -9.47
C VAL A 105 3.95 7.08 -9.34
N ILE A 106 4.19 7.78 -10.43
CA ILE A 106 4.95 9.04 -10.48
C ILE A 106 3.99 10.18 -10.78
N TYR A 107 3.92 11.15 -9.86
CA TYR A 107 3.20 12.40 -10.06
C TYR A 107 4.11 13.59 -10.26
N LYS A 108 3.57 14.57 -10.98
CA LYS A 108 4.11 15.92 -11.13
C LYS A 108 2.99 16.89 -10.80
N ALA A 109 3.32 18.18 -10.76
CA ALA A 109 2.31 19.23 -10.59
C ALA A 109 1.18 19.08 -11.62
N GLY A 110 -0.05 19.04 -11.14
CA GLY A 110 -1.25 18.89 -11.98
C GLY A 110 -1.69 17.45 -12.26
N HIS A 111 -0.97 16.42 -11.79
CA HIS A 111 -1.42 15.03 -11.87
C HIS A 111 -2.28 14.65 -10.66
N THR A 112 -3.24 13.74 -10.86
CA THR A 112 -4.25 13.36 -9.85
C THR A 112 -4.58 11.87 -9.87
N GLN A 113 -5.24 11.41 -8.79
CA GLN A 113 -6.01 10.17 -8.78
C GLN A 113 -7.48 10.51 -8.65
N GLY A 114 -8.30 9.95 -9.52
CA GLY A 114 -9.75 9.94 -9.34
C GLY A 114 -10.15 9.19 -8.06
N LEU A 115 -11.37 9.44 -7.58
CA LEU A 115 -11.94 8.69 -6.46
C LEU A 115 -12.10 7.21 -6.83
N HIS A 116 -11.61 6.31 -5.97
CA HIS A 116 -11.69 4.86 -6.19
C HIS A 116 -11.65 4.07 -4.88
N VAL A 117 -11.88 2.77 -5.01
CA VAL A 117 -11.73 1.74 -3.97
C VAL A 117 -10.98 0.54 -4.58
N HIS A 118 -10.28 -0.22 -3.74
CA HIS A 118 -9.60 -1.47 -4.11
C HIS A 118 -10.26 -2.67 -3.42
#